data_AF-A0A2T7L7T7-F1
#
_entry.id   AF-A0A2T7L7T7-F1
#
_cell.length_a   1.000
_cell.length_b   1.000
_cell.length_c   1.000
_cell.angle_alpha   90.00
_cell.angle_beta   90.00
_cell.angle_gamma   90.00
#
_symmetry.space_group_name_H-M   'P 1'
#
loop_
_entity.id
_entity.type
_entity.pdbx_description
1 polymer ?
#
loop_
_entity_poly.entity_id
_entity_poly.type
_entity_poly.pdbx_seq_one_letter_code
_entity_poly.pdbx_strand_id
1 'polypeptide(L)'
;MFTIGDFARYGRVSRRMLRHYDAIGLLRPDRTDPVTGYRFYGAAQLARLNRIIALKDLGFTLQQVRDVLDERVGPEELRGMLRLRRAELAEAVAAATARLAQVEARLRSIESEGHMPADDVVIKTVPAVRVAELTGTAASYEPQDIGPVIGPLYEELFPLLEGTGIRPTGPGIAWYEDAPHGSPEGGGAVVVHAGVTVSAPVGPVGGTGVRVVELPPFEAATMVHRGAMDDVLPAAQTLARWLDANGYRSTGYAREVNLECPADRSQWVTELQEPVAKA
;
A
#
# COMPACT_ATOMS: atom_id res chain seq x y z
N MET A 1 -25.05 38.84 34.02
CA MET A 1 -24.18 37.75 34.52
C MET A 1 -24.91 36.44 34.38
N PHE A 2 -24.18 35.37 34.10
CA PHE A 2 -24.71 34.02 33.86
C PHE A 2 -24.40 33.12 35.05
N THR A 3 -25.33 32.23 35.40
CA THR A 3 -25.00 31.12 36.30
C THR A 3 -23.98 30.19 35.63
N ILE A 4 -23.26 29.37 36.40
CA ILE A 4 -22.37 28.36 35.82
C ILE A 4 -23.10 27.43 34.83
N GLY A 5 -24.40 27.19 35.02
CA GLY A 5 -25.20 26.37 34.11
C GLY A 5 -25.46 27.06 32.78
N ASP A 6 -25.90 28.32 32.81
CA ASP A 6 -26.16 29.09 31.59
C ASP A 6 -24.87 29.37 30.83
N PHE A 7 -23.80 29.71 31.53
CA PHE A 7 -22.49 29.97 30.94
C PHE A 7 -21.92 28.71 30.27
N ALA A 8 -22.06 27.55 30.91
CA ALA A 8 -21.69 26.26 30.34
C ALA A 8 -22.46 25.96 29.05
N ARG A 9 -23.76 26.28 29.01
CA ARG A 9 -24.61 26.11 27.83
C ARG A 9 -24.16 27.01 26.67
N TYR A 10 -23.90 28.29 26.92
CA TYR A 10 -23.43 29.22 25.89
C TYR A 10 -22.03 28.87 25.37
N GLY A 11 -21.12 28.48 26.27
CA GLY A 11 -19.78 28.04 25.92
C GLY A 11 -19.68 26.60 25.42
N ARG A 12 -20.79 25.86 25.37
CA ARG A 12 -20.86 24.43 24.99
C ARG A 12 -19.88 23.53 25.76
N VAL A 13 -19.66 23.83 27.04
CA VAL A 13 -18.79 23.05 27.94
C VAL A 13 -19.60 22.49 29.09
N SER A 14 -19.01 21.56 29.85
CA SER A 14 -19.66 21.06 31.06
C SER A 14 -19.43 22.00 32.24
N ARG A 15 -20.37 22.02 33.20
CA ARG A 15 -20.19 22.72 34.48
C ARG A 15 -18.95 22.20 35.24
N ARG A 16 -18.62 20.91 35.09
CA ARG A 16 -17.42 20.28 35.66
C ARG A 16 -16.15 20.91 35.10
N MET A 17 -16.09 21.13 33.79
CA MET A 17 -14.95 21.76 33.12
C MET A 17 -14.73 23.20 33.62
N LEU A 18 -15.80 23.98 33.76
CA LEU A 18 -15.70 25.34 34.32
C LEU A 18 -15.20 25.35 35.77
N ARG A 19 -15.65 24.40 36.60
CA ARG A 19 -15.10 24.24 37.98
C ARG A 19 -13.62 23.87 37.96
N HIS A 20 -13.21 23.03 37.02
CA HIS A 20 -11.80 22.66 36.87
C HIS A 20 -10.95 23.87 36.44
N TYR A 21 -11.40 24.64 35.44
CA TYR A 21 -10.71 25.85 34.99
C TYR A 21 -10.62 26.92 36.08
N ASP A 22 -11.64 27.05 36.92
CA ASP A 22 -11.60 27.90 38.10
C ASP A 22 -10.55 27.40 39.11
N ALA A 23 -10.56 26.10 39.45
CA ALA A 23 -9.64 25.51 40.42
C ALA A 23 -8.17 25.67 40.02
N ILE A 24 -7.85 25.51 38.74
CA ILE A 24 -6.49 25.75 38.25
C ILE A 24 -6.24 27.25 38.01
N GLY A 25 -7.25 28.11 38.00
CA GLY A 25 -7.11 29.55 37.78
C GLY A 25 -7.01 29.97 36.31
N LEU A 26 -7.42 29.11 35.38
CA LEU A 26 -7.45 29.39 33.94
C LEU A 26 -8.64 30.28 33.55
N LEU A 27 -9.79 30.06 34.20
CA LEU A 27 -11.00 30.87 34.05
C LEU A 27 -11.76 30.94 35.38
N ARG A 28 -11.55 32.03 36.12
CA ARG A 28 -12.23 32.28 37.39
C ARG A 28 -13.60 32.92 37.17
N PRO A 29 -14.62 32.63 37.98
CA PRO A 29 -15.88 33.35 37.94
C PRO A 29 -15.67 34.83 38.32
N ASP A 30 -16.38 35.75 37.68
CA ASP A 30 -16.36 37.16 38.04
C ASP A 30 -16.89 37.40 39.47
N ARG A 31 -17.83 36.56 39.91
CA ARG A 31 -18.37 36.59 41.28
C ARG A 31 -18.69 35.20 41.80
N THR A 32 -18.32 34.95 43.05
CA THR A 32 -18.79 33.80 43.82
C THR A 32 -19.63 34.28 44.98
N ASP A 33 -20.82 33.71 45.17
CA ASP A 33 -21.66 33.98 46.33
C ASP A 33 -20.99 33.44 47.61
N PRO A 34 -20.75 34.30 48.63
CA PRO A 34 -20.01 33.91 49.82
C PRO A 34 -20.79 32.97 50.77
N VAL A 35 -22.11 32.91 50.66
CA VAL A 35 -22.98 32.08 51.51
C VAL A 35 -23.28 30.75 50.83
N THR A 36 -23.65 30.79 49.55
CA THR A 36 -24.10 29.59 48.81
C THR A 36 -23.00 28.93 47.97
N GLY A 37 -21.89 29.62 47.72
CA GLY A 37 -20.80 29.14 46.86
C GLY A 37 -21.15 29.12 45.36
N TYR A 38 -22.28 29.72 44.96
CA TYR A 38 -22.70 29.80 43.57
C TYR A 38 -21.77 30.71 42.75
N ARG A 39 -21.42 30.24 41.55
CA ARG A 39 -20.50 30.94 40.62
C ARG A 39 -21.27 31.66 39.53
N PHE A 40 -20.87 32.90 39.28
CA PHE A 40 -21.43 33.77 38.25
C PHE A 40 -20.34 34.26 37.30
N TYR A 41 -20.65 34.25 36.01
CA TYR A 41 -19.72 34.60 34.94
C TYR A 41 -20.26 35.76 34.09
N GLY A 42 -19.39 36.65 33.65
CA GLY A 42 -19.73 37.76 32.75
C GLY A 42 -19.76 37.33 31.27
N ALA A 43 -20.46 38.10 30.43
CA ALA A 43 -20.49 37.84 28.99
C ALA A 43 -19.11 37.99 28.33
N ALA A 44 -18.30 38.95 28.79
CA ALA A 44 -16.94 39.17 28.28
C ALA A 44 -16.03 37.94 28.51
N GLN A 45 -16.31 37.13 29.54
CA GLN A 45 -15.55 35.90 29.83
C GLN A 45 -15.77 34.81 28.78
N LEU A 46 -16.81 34.89 27.94
CA LEU A 46 -17.02 33.96 26.82
C LEU A 46 -15.89 34.06 25.79
N ALA A 47 -15.34 35.25 25.55
CA ALA A 47 -14.22 35.41 24.63
C ALA A 47 -12.97 34.67 25.15
N ARG A 48 -12.68 34.77 26.46
CA ARG A 48 -11.59 34.01 27.10
C ARG A 48 -11.86 32.51 27.03
N LEU A 49 -13.08 32.07 27.33
CA LEU A 49 -13.46 30.65 27.24
C LEU A 49 -13.28 30.11 25.81
N ASN A 50 -13.74 30.83 24.80
CA ASN A 50 -13.58 30.42 23.40
C ASN A 50 -12.11 30.28 23.00
N ARG A 51 -11.24 31.18 23.48
CA ARG A 51 -9.80 31.10 23.23
C ARG A 51 -9.13 29.93 23.96
N ILE A 52 -9.58 29.60 25.17
CA ILE A 52 -9.15 28.38 25.89
C ILE A 52 -9.49 27.14 25.06
N ILE A 53 -10.75 27.06 24.60
CA ILE A 53 -11.24 25.91 23.82
C ILE A 53 -10.47 25.79 22.51
N ALA A 54 -10.34 26.86 21.74
CA ALA A 54 -9.64 26.84 20.45
C ALA A 54 -8.18 26.35 20.57
N LEU A 55 -7.43 26.82 21.57
CA LEU A 55 -6.07 26.34 21.80
C LEU A 55 -6.06 24.89 22.30
N LYS A 56 -7.04 24.50 23.12
CA LYS A 56 -7.12 23.13 23.60
C LYS A 56 -7.42 22.14 22.47
N ASP A 57 -8.27 22.52 21.54
CA ASP A 57 -8.65 21.73 20.35
C ASP A 57 -7.46 21.58 19.38
N LEU A 58 -6.56 22.57 19.34
CA LEU A 58 -5.26 22.46 18.64
C LEU A 58 -4.23 21.58 19.38
N GLY A 59 -4.63 20.95 20.49
CA GLY A 59 -3.80 20.01 21.23
C GLY A 59 -2.88 20.65 22.27
N PHE A 60 -2.99 21.96 22.56
CA PHE A 60 -2.17 22.57 23.61
C PHE A 60 -2.52 22.06 25.01
N THR A 61 -1.54 22.01 25.90
CA THR A 61 -1.76 21.69 27.32
C THR A 61 -2.41 22.88 28.03
N LEU A 62 -3.15 22.63 29.13
CA LEU A 62 -3.78 23.73 29.88
C LEU A 62 -2.77 24.73 30.45
N GLN A 63 -1.53 24.29 30.67
CA GLN A 63 -0.43 25.16 31.07
C GLN A 63 -0.02 26.11 29.93
N GLN A 64 0.23 25.59 28.73
CA GLN A 64 0.52 26.42 27.54
C GLN A 64 -0.62 27.38 27.21
N VAL A 65 -1.87 26.92 27.33
CA VAL A 65 -3.05 27.79 27.13
C VAL A 65 -3.04 28.95 28.12
N ARG A 66 -2.70 28.70 29.39
CA ARG A 66 -2.56 29.75 30.39
C ARG A 66 -1.47 30.74 30.00
N ASP A 67 -0.28 30.25 29.65
CA ASP A 67 0.87 31.11 29.36
C ASP A 67 0.59 32.01 28.13
N VAL A 68 -0.19 31.54 27.16
CA VAL A 68 -0.68 32.34 26.02
C VAL A 68 -1.75 33.37 26.42
N LEU A 69 -2.62 33.03 27.37
CA LEU A 69 -3.70 33.93 27.82
C LEU A 69 -3.25 34.99 28.82
N ASP A 70 -2.18 34.70 29.56
CA ASP A 70 -1.57 35.61 30.53
C ASP A 70 -0.41 36.41 29.90
N GLU A 71 -0.33 36.42 28.56
CA GLU A 71 0.62 37.20 27.74
C GLU A 71 2.11 36.93 28.05
N ARG A 72 2.40 35.77 28.64
CA ARG A 72 3.77 35.30 28.89
C ARG A 72 4.44 34.80 27.61
N VAL A 73 3.63 34.42 26.63
CA VAL A 73 4.04 33.99 25.29
C VAL A 73 3.76 35.12 24.31
N GLY A 74 4.81 35.63 23.67
CA GLY A 74 4.70 36.68 22.65
C GLY A 74 4.12 36.16 21.32
N PRO A 75 3.71 37.06 20.41
CA PRO A 75 3.14 36.67 19.11
C PRO A 75 4.06 35.77 18.27
N GLU A 76 5.37 36.01 18.27
CA GLU A 76 6.34 35.20 17.53
C GLU A 76 6.52 33.80 18.12
N GLU A 77 6.53 33.70 19.45
CA GLU A 77 6.63 32.42 20.14
C GLU A 77 5.37 31.58 19.91
N LEU A 78 4.18 32.20 19.98
CA LEU A 78 2.92 31.54 19.62
C LEU A 78 2.92 31.05 18.17
N ARG A 79 3.46 31.84 17.23
CA ARG A 79 3.64 31.41 15.82
C ARG A 79 4.56 30.19 15.73
N GLY A 80 5.66 30.17 16.48
CA GLY A 80 6.57 29.02 16.58
C GLY A 80 5.87 27.76 17.11
N MET A 81 5.14 27.89 18.22
CA MET A 81 4.35 26.82 18.81
C MET A 81 3.32 26.24 17.82
N LEU A 82 2.61 27.09 17.08
CA LEU A 82 1.64 26.67 16.07
C LEU A 82 2.32 25.99 14.86
N ARG A 83 3.50 26.45 14.42
CA ARG A 83 4.27 25.80 13.35
C ARG A 83 4.73 24.40 13.77
N LEU A 84 5.18 24.25 15.01
CA LEU A 84 5.57 22.93 15.55
C LEU A 84 4.37 22.00 15.59
N ARG A 85 3.22 22.44 16.14
CA ARG A 85 1.98 21.65 16.14
C ARG A 85 1.53 21.26 14.74
N ARG A 86 1.66 22.16 13.76
CA ARG A 86 1.35 21.84 12.36
C ARG A 86 2.25 20.72 11.82
N ALA A 87 3.55 20.74 12.12
CA ALA A 87 4.48 19.71 11.67
C ALA A 87 4.16 18.35 12.31
N GLU A 88 3.93 18.31 13.62
CA GLU A 88 3.54 17.08 14.34
C GLU A 88 2.23 16.48 13.81
N LEU A 89 1.22 17.33 13.56
CA LEU A 89 -0.04 16.88 12.97
C LEU A 89 0.14 16.36 11.53
N ALA A 90 0.98 17.01 10.72
CA ALA A 90 1.26 16.54 9.37
C ALA A 90 1.95 15.17 9.37
N GLU A 91 2.90 14.94 10.28
CA GLU A 91 3.55 13.65 10.47
C GLU A 91 2.56 12.58 10.95
N ALA A 92 1.69 12.91 11.91
CA ALA A 92 0.63 12.02 12.37
C ALA A 92 -0.35 11.64 11.25
N VAL A 93 -0.73 12.60 10.39
CA VAL A 93 -1.56 12.34 9.21
C VAL A 93 -0.84 11.42 8.24
N ALA A 94 0.42 11.68 7.91
CA ALA A 94 1.20 10.81 7.02
C ALA A 94 1.28 9.37 7.55
N ALA A 95 1.54 9.20 8.85
CA ALA A 95 1.58 7.89 9.50
C ALA A 95 0.21 7.20 9.55
N ALA A 96 -0.88 7.97 9.70
CA ALA A 96 -2.24 7.44 9.67
C ALA A 96 -2.64 7.02 8.25
N THR A 97 -2.30 7.81 7.22
CA THR A 97 -2.52 7.47 5.81
C THR A 97 -1.77 6.21 5.41
N ALA A 98 -0.51 6.05 5.84
CA ALA A 98 0.26 4.83 5.60
C ALA A 98 -0.41 3.59 6.25
N ARG A 99 -0.90 3.74 7.49
CA ARG A 99 -1.66 2.67 8.17
C ARG A 99 -3.00 2.37 7.49
N LEU A 100 -3.70 3.39 7.01
CA LEU A 100 -4.94 3.21 6.25
C LEU A 100 -4.68 2.40 4.98
N ALA A 101 -3.62 2.73 4.23
CA ALA A 101 -3.23 1.96 3.04
C ALA A 101 -2.95 0.48 3.35
N GLN A 102 -2.34 0.18 4.50
CA GLN A 102 -2.15 -1.21 4.97
C GLN A 102 -3.47 -1.91 5.30
N VAL A 103 -4.39 -1.22 5.98
CA VAL A 103 -5.74 -1.74 6.27
C VAL A 103 -6.51 -1.99 4.98
N GLU A 104 -6.49 -1.06 4.03
CA GLU A 104 -7.14 -1.21 2.73
C GLU A 104 -6.52 -2.35 1.91
N ALA A 105 -5.20 -2.51 1.94
CA ALA A 105 -4.55 -3.67 1.32
C ALA A 105 -5.00 -4.99 1.95
N ARG A 106 -5.17 -5.02 3.27
CA ARG A 106 -5.67 -6.20 3.98
C ARG A 106 -7.16 -6.44 3.71
N LEU A 107 -7.98 -5.41 3.62
CA LEU A 107 -9.38 -5.51 3.23
C LEU A 107 -9.52 -6.04 1.81
N ARG A 108 -8.76 -5.51 0.84
CA ARG A 108 -8.72 -6.06 -0.52
C ARG A 108 -8.33 -7.54 -0.52
N SER A 109 -7.36 -7.94 0.31
CA SER A 109 -6.98 -9.34 0.47
C SER A 109 -8.14 -10.20 0.99
N ILE A 110 -8.89 -9.73 2.00
CA ILE A 110 -10.01 -10.47 2.60
C ILE A 110 -11.23 -10.49 1.67
N GLU A 111 -11.54 -9.38 1.01
CA GLU A 111 -12.61 -9.30 0.01
C GLU A 111 -12.30 -10.20 -1.19
N SER A 112 -11.01 -10.34 -1.55
CA SER A 112 -10.54 -11.28 -2.56
C SER A 112 -10.57 -12.76 -2.13
N GLU A 113 -10.61 -13.07 -0.83
CA GLU A 113 -10.89 -14.44 -0.33
C GLU A 113 -12.38 -14.81 -0.52
N GLY A 114 -13.23 -13.84 -0.87
CA GLY A 114 -14.67 -14.00 -1.01
C GLY A 114 -15.15 -14.27 -2.43
N HIS A 115 -14.97 -13.35 -3.38
CA HIS A 115 -15.43 -13.42 -4.78
C HIS A 115 -14.65 -12.37 -5.58
N MET A 116 -13.93 -12.74 -6.66
CA MET A 116 -13.14 -11.80 -7.47
C MET A 116 -13.87 -11.46 -8.80
N PRO A 117 -14.37 -10.22 -9.00
CA PRO A 117 -14.88 -9.75 -10.28
C PRO A 117 -13.77 -9.18 -11.17
N ALA A 118 -14.04 -9.05 -12.47
CA ALA A 118 -13.14 -8.60 -13.53
C ALA A 118 -12.63 -7.13 -13.44
N ASP A 119 -12.87 -6.44 -12.32
CA ASP A 119 -12.58 -5.00 -12.14
C ASP A 119 -11.13 -4.71 -11.68
N ASP A 120 -10.31 -5.74 -11.44
CA ASP A 120 -8.92 -5.61 -10.95
C ASP A 120 -7.85 -5.52 -12.06
N VAL A 121 -8.24 -5.38 -13.33
CA VAL A 121 -7.28 -5.24 -14.43
C VAL A 121 -6.72 -3.81 -14.50
N VAL A 122 -5.40 -3.67 -14.40
CA VAL A 122 -4.69 -2.39 -14.47
C VAL A 122 -3.77 -2.35 -15.68
N ILE A 123 -3.92 -1.32 -16.52
CA ILE A 123 -2.94 -1.00 -17.57
C ILE A 123 -1.76 -0.27 -16.94
N LYS A 124 -0.54 -0.80 -17.13
CA LYS A 124 0.69 -0.14 -16.69
C LYS A 124 1.85 -0.38 -17.65
N THR A 125 2.79 0.55 -17.67
CA THR A 125 4.09 0.33 -18.29
C THR A 125 4.96 -0.48 -17.33
N VAL A 126 5.34 -1.66 -17.78
CA VAL A 126 6.27 -2.54 -17.09
C VAL A 126 7.70 -2.09 -17.44
N PRO A 127 8.57 -1.81 -16.46
CA PRO A 127 9.94 -1.39 -16.72
C PRO A 127 10.82 -2.55 -17.20
N ALA A 128 11.94 -2.19 -17.83
CA ALA A 128 12.99 -3.14 -18.15
C ALA A 128 13.54 -3.78 -16.86
N VAL A 129 13.87 -5.07 -16.91
CA VAL A 129 14.38 -5.80 -15.74
C VAL A 129 15.42 -6.82 -16.15
N ARG A 130 16.46 -6.97 -15.33
CA ARG A 130 17.45 -8.04 -15.51
C ARG A 130 17.04 -9.26 -14.70
N VAL A 131 17.02 -10.41 -15.34
CA VAL A 131 16.70 -11.70 -14.73
C VAL A 131 17.82 -12.69 -14.99
N ALA A 132 18.16 -13.49 -13.98
CA ALA A 132 18.97 -14.69 -14.17
C ALA A 132 18.01 -15.85 -14.39
N GLU A 133 18.17 -16.59 -15.48
CA GLU A 133 17.21 -17.61 -15.90
C GLU A 133 17.86 -18.93 -16.30
N LEU A 134 17.04 -19.98 -16.18
CA LEU A 134 17.18 -21.25 -16.90
C LEU A 134 15.98 -21.41 -17.84
N THR A 135 16.18 -22.18 -18.90
CA THR A 135 15.13 -22.43 -19.90
C THR A 135 14.86 -23.91 -20.08
N GLY A 136 13.62 -24.23 -20.41
CA GLY A 136 13.16 -25.57 -20.78
C GLY A 136 12.12 -25.49 -21.89
N THR A 137 11.74 -26.63 -22.45
CA THR A 137 10.70 -26.68 -23.50
C THR A 137 9.50 -27.45 -22.98
N ALA A 138 8.32 -26.82 -23.03
CA ALA A 138 7.04 -27.45 -22.74
C ALA A 138 6.35 -27.86 -24.04
N ALA A 139 5.54 -28.92 -23.99
CA ALA A 139 4.82 -29.43 -25.15
C ALA A 139 3.75 -28.45 -25.66
N SER A 140 3.18 -27.64 -24.76
CA SER A 140 2.24 -26.57 -25.08
C SER A 140 2.28 -25.43 -24.06
N TYR A 141 1.56 -24.34 -24.33
CA TYR A 141 1.31 -23.24 -23.38
C TYR A 141 0.14 -23.53 -22.42
N GLU A 142 -0.07 -24.80 -22.07
CA GLU A 142 -1.08 -25.18 -21.08
C GLU A 142 -0.45 -25.43 -19.70
N PRO A 143 -1.15 -25.13 -18.58
CA PRO A 143 -0.60 -25.29 -17.24
C PRO A 143 -0.05 -26.70 -16.95
N GLN A 144 -0.72 -27.75 -17.46
CA GLN A 144 -0.28 -29.14 -17.28
C GLN A 144 1.04 -29.47 -17.97
N ASP A 145 1.42 -28.75 -19.03
CA ASP A 145 2.67 -28.96 -19.76
C ASP A 145 3.78 -28.02 -19.25
N ILE A 146 3.42 -26.83 -18.76
CA ILE A 146 4.36 -25.87 -18.18
C ILE A 146 4.81 -26.29 -16.79
N GLY A 147 3.88 -26.68 -15.91
CA GLY A 147 4.15 -27.00 -14.50
C GLY A 147 5.30 -27.99 -14.29
N PRO A 148 5.30 -29.15 -14.98
CA PRO A 148 6.38 -30.15 -14.90
C PRO A 148 7.74 -29.67 -15.40
N VAL A 149 7.79 -28.61 -16.22
CA VAL A 149 9.04 -28.02 -16.73
C VAL A 149 9.52 -26.91 -15.82
N ILE A 150 8.64 -25.98 -15.44
CA ILE A 150 9.04 -24.75 -14.73
C ILE A 150 9.44 -25.00 -13.27
N GLY A 151 8.79 -25.95 -12.60
CA GLY A 151 9.09 -26.30 -11.20
C GLY A 151 10.55 -26.74 -11.02
N PRO A 152 11.01 -27.78 -11.75
CA PRO A 152 12.41 -28.22 -11.70
C PRO A 152 13.42 -27.13 -12.08
N LEU A 153 13.08 -26.25 -13.04
CA LEU A 153 13.97 -25.13 -13.39
C LEU A 153 14.19 -24.18 -12.21
N TYR A 154 13.15 -23.85 -11.45
CA TYR A 154 13.30 -23.02 -10.25
C TYR A 154 14.07 -23.75 -9.13
N GLU A 155 13.81 -25.06 -8.93
CA GLU A 155 14.54 -25.87 -7.95
C GLU A 155 16.04 -25.95 -8.26
N GLU A 156 16.43 -25.94 -9.53
CA GLU A 156 17.83 -25.92 -9.98
C GLU A 156 18.45 -24.51 -9.97
N LEU A 157 17.69 -23.48 -10.35
CA LEU A 157 18.19 -22.12 -10.49
C LEU A 157 18.74 -21.55 -9.18
N PHE A 158 18.01 -21.70 -8.07
CA PHE A 158 18.41 -21.09 -6.79
C PHE A 158 19.75 -21.63 -6.25
N PRO A 159 19.97 -22.96 -6.15
CA PRO A 159 21.27 -23.50 -5.75
C PRO A 159 22.44 -23.06 -6.66
N LEU A 160 22.23 -22.98 -7.98
CA LEU A 160 23.26 -22.52 -8.91
C LEU A 160 23.63 -21.05 -8.68
N LEU A 161 22.64 -20.19 -8.44
CA LEU A 161 22.88 -18.78 -8.12
C LEU A 161 23.65 -18.61 -6.80
N GLU A 162 23.29 -19.37 -5.75
CA GLU A 162 24.01 -19.36 -4.49
C GLU A 162 25.49 -19.71 -4.66
N GLY A 163 25.79 -20.74 -5.47
CA GLY A 163 27.18 -21.14 -5.78
C GLY A 163 28.00 -20.10 -6.53
N THR A 164 27.36 -19.14 -7.20
CA THR A 164 28.02 -18.07 -7.99
C THR A 164 28.13 -16.75 -7.25
N GLY A 165 27.45 -16.61 -6.11
CA GLY A 165 27.40 -15.37 -5.33
C GLY A 165 26.45 -14.30 -5.89
N ILE A 166 25.70 -14.61 -6.96
CA ILE A 166 24.64 -13.73 -7.47
C ILE A 166 23.43 -13.84 -6.53
N ARG A 167 23.00 -12.70 -5.99
CA ARG A 167 21.84 -12.64 -5.09
C ARG A 167 20.60 -12.15 -5.84
N PRO A 168 19.45 -12.84 -5.70
CA PRO A 168 18.16 -12.30 -6.09
C PRO A 168 17.90 -10.94 -5.45
N THR A 169 17.39 -9.99 -6.23
CA THR A 169 17.04 -8.64 -5.79
C THR A 169 15.54 -8.34 -5.92
N GLY A 170 14.73 -9.34 -6.27
CA GLY A 170 13.30 -9.17 -6.51
C GLY A 170 12.60 -10.51 -6.78
N PRO A 171 11.37 -10.47 -7.31
CA PRO A 171 10.54 -11.66 -7.49
C PRO A 171 11.08 -12.57 -8.60
N GLY A 172 10.59 -13.83 -8.57
CA GLY A 172 10.67 -14.75 -9.69
C GLY A 172 9.78 -14.28 -10.85
N ILE A 173 10.25 -14.49 -12.07
CA ILE A 173 9.57 -14.08 -13.30
C ILE A 173 9.58 -15.28 -14.24
N ALA A 174 8.40 -15.75 -14.64
CA ALA A 174 8.24 -16.68 -15.75
C ALA A 174 7.82 -15.94 -17.02
N TRP A 175 8.42 -16.31 -18.15
CA TRP A 175 8.03 -15.79 -19.46
C TRP A 175 8.26 -16.84 -20.55
N TYR A 176 7.64 -16.63 -21.70
CA TYR A 176 7.48 -17.68 -22.71
C TYR A 176 7.71 -17.15 -24.13
N GLU A 177 8.26 -18.02 -24.98
CA GLU A 177 8.45 -17.78 -26.42
C GLU A 177 8.08 -19.03 -27.22
N ASP A 178 7.75 -18.88 -28.50
CA ASP A 178 7.50 -20.02 -29.37
C ASP A 178 8.77 -20.88 -29.54
N ALA A 179 8.63 -22.19 -29.42
CA ALA A 179 9.77 -23.09 -29.65
C ALA A 179 10.18 -23.07 -31.14
N PRO A 180 11.48 -22.89 -31.47
CA PRO A 180 11.94 -22.71 -32.85
C PRO A 180 11.75 -23.94 -33.75
N HIS A 181 11.44 -25.11 -33.20
CA HIS A 181 11.18 -26.34 -33.94
C HIS A 181 9.91 -27.01 -33.41
N GLY A 182 8.74 -26.55 -33.88
CA GLY A 182 7.46 -27.19 -33.58
C GLY A 182 7.50 -28.68 -33.91
N SER A 183 7.04 -29.51 -32.99
CA SER A 183 6.87 -30.95 -33.19
C SER A 183 6.12 -31.23 -34.50
N PRO A 184 6.43 -32.31 -35.24
CA PRO A 184 5.77 -32.65 -36.50
C PRO A 184 4.24 -32.91 -36.37
N GLU A 185 3.71 -32.96 -35.14
CA GLU A 185 2.27 -33.15 -34.85
C GLU A 185 1.48 -31.86 -34.57
N GLY A 186 2.09 -30.67 -34.66
CA GLY A 186 1.37 -29.39 -34.56
C GLY A 186 2.04 -28.40 -33.62
N GLY A 187 2.16 -27.14 -34.08
CA GLY A 187 2.95 -26.09 -33.44
C GLY A 187 2.23 -25.46 -32.25
N GLY A 188 2.53 -25.96 -31.05
CA GLY A 188 2.12 -25.35 -29.79
C GLY A 188 3.22 -25.31 -28.71
N ALA A 189 4.38 -25.93 -28.96
CA ALA A 189 5.46 -26.01 -27.99
C ALA A 189 6.05 -24.62 -27.70
N VAL A 190 6.36 -24.38 -26.43
CA VAL A 190 6.90 -23.12 -25.94
C VAL A 190 8.21 -23.33 -25.20
N VAL A 191 9.12 -22.36 -25.33
CA VAL A 191 10.27 -22.23 -24.45
C VAL A 191 9.79 -21.54 -23.18
N VAL A 192 9.98 -22.20 -22.05
CA VAL A 192 9.69 -21.68 -20.71
C VAL A 192 10.98 -21.10 -20.16
N HIS A 193 10.94 -19.83 -19.75
CA HIS A 193 12.05 -19.16 -19.09
C HIS A 193 11.70 -18.95 -17.61
N ALA A 194 12.41 -19.67 -16.73
CA ALA A 194 12.27 -19.53 -15.29
C ALA A 194 13.38 -18.59 -14.78
N GLY A 195 13.01 -17.36 -14.44
CA GLY A 195 13.95 -16.31 -14.07
C GLY A 195 13.75 -15.76 -12.66
N VAL A 196 14.78 -15.14 -12.11
CA VAL A 196 14.68 -14.33 -10.90
C VAL A 196 15.39 -12.99 -11.10
N THR A 197 14.80 -11.92 -10.56
CA THR A 197 15.35 -10.56 -10.71
C THR A 197 16.73 -10.45 -10.06
N VAL A 198 17.72 -9.91 -10.78
CA VAL A 198 19.11 -9.74 -10.30
C VAL A 198 19.69 -8.40 -10.74
N SER A 199 20.78 -7.98 -10.08
CA SER A 199 21.58 -6.81 -10.49
C SER A 199 22.87 -7.15 -11.25
N ALA A 200 23.11 -8.44 -11.52
CA ALA A 200 24.29 -8.93 -12.25
C ALA A 200 24.31 -8.45 -13.72
N PRO A 201 25.50 -8.33 -14.35
CA PRO A 201 25.60 -7.95 -15.76
C PRO A 201 25.02 -9.02 -16.69
N VAL A 202 24.49 -8.60 -17.84
CA VAL A 202 23.95 -9.49 -18.88
C VAL A 202 25.05 -10.40 -19.41
N GLY A 203 24.76 -11.69 -19.57
CA GLY A 203 25.70 -12.69 -20.06
C GLY A 203 25.56 -14.04 -19.36
N PRO A 204 26.38 -15.03 -19.77
CA PRO A 204 26.42 -16.34 -19.12
C PRO A 204 26.99 -16.24 -17.70
N VAL A 205 26.41 -17.00 -16.77
CA VAL A 205 26.88 -17.09 -15.38
C VAL A 205 27.82 -18.29 -15.24
N GLY A 206 29.10 -18.06 -15.52
CA GLY A 206 30.12 -19.11 -15.48
C GLY A 206 29.78 -20.28 -16.42
N GLY A 207 29.96 -21.52 -15.94
CA GLY A 207 29.62 -22.75 -16.66
C GLY A 207 28.34 -23.44 -16.16
N THR A 208 27.45 -22.70 -15.49
CA THR A 208 26.29 -23.26 -14.79
C THR A 208 25.07 -23.53 -15.69
N GLY A 209 25.07 -23.01 -16.92
CA GLY A 209 23.89 -22.99 -17.79
C GLY A 209 22.97 -21.79 -17.54
N VAL A 210 23.06 -21.12 -16.40
CA VAL A 210 22.31 -19.90 -16.09
C VAL A 210 22.79 -18.73 -16.95
N ARG A 211 21.85 -17.93 -17.45
CA ARG A 211 22.13 -16.70 -18.20
C ARG A 211 21.42 -15.52 -17.54
N VAL A 212 22.11 -14.38 -17.45
CA VAL A 212 21.47 -13.10 -17.14
C VAL A 212 21.03 -12.46 -18.44
N VAL A 213 19.74 -12.15 -18.56
CA VAL A 213 19.14 -11.45 -19.70
C VAL A 213 18.47 -10.16 -19.23
N GLU A 214 18.30 -9.21 -20.15
CA GLU A 214 17.53 -7.99 -19.92
C GLU A 214 16.19 -8.10 -20.66
N LEU A 215 15.10 -8.10 -19.90
CA LEU A 215 13.76 -8.07 -20.45
C LEU A 215 13.39 -6.60 -20.74
N PRO A 216 12.94 -6.27 -21.97
CA PRO A 216 12.61 -4.90 -22.34
C PRO A 216 11.36 -4.39 -21.61
N PRO A 217 11.15 -3.06 -21.53
CA PRO A 217 9.91 -2.51 -21.04
C PRO A 217 8.77 -2.74 -22.04
N PHE A 218 7.55 -2.92 -21.55
CA PHE A 218 6.36 -3.09 -22.39
C PHE A 218 5.11 -2.55 -21.70
N GLU A 219 4.05 -2.29 -22.47
CA GLU A 219 2.74 -1.95 -21.93
C GLU A 219 1.96 -3.24 -21.65
N ALA A 220 1.45 -3.37 -20.43
CA ALA A 220 0.78 -4.59 -19.99
C ALA A 220 -0.58 -4.30 -19.38
N ALA A 221 -1.55 -5.17 -19.66
CA ALA A 221 -2.72 -5.33 -18.82
C ALA A 221 -2.39 -6.35 -17.72
N THR A 222 -2.57 -5.94 -16.47
CA THR A 222 -2.08 -6.71 -15.33
C THR A 222 -3.19 -7.05 -14.37
N MET A 223 -3.13 -8.25 -13.81
CA MET A 223 -4.13 -8.78 -12.88
C MET A 223 -3.48 -9.80 -11.95
N VAL A 224 -3.94 -9.86 -10.71
CA VAL A 224 -3.40 -10.76 -9.70
C VAL A 224 -4.21 -12.05 -9.67
N HIS A 225 -3.54 -13.17 -9.92
CA HIS A 225 -4.02 -14.52 -9.64
C HIS A 225 -3.66 -14.91 -8.21
N ARG A 226 -4.64 -15.47 -7.48
CA ARG A 226 -4.46 -16.00 -6.12
C ARG A 226 -4.82 -17.47 -6.12
N GLY A 227 -3.88 -18.32 -5.77
CA GLY A 227 -4.04 -19.77 -5.83
C GLY A 227 -2.95 -20.46 -6.63
N ALA A 228 -3.10 -21.77 -6.80
CA ALA A 228 -2.15 -22.56 -7.58
C ALA A 228 -2.18 -22.12 -9.05
N MET A 229 -1.02 -22.11 -9.70
CA MET A 229 -0.94 -21.79 -11.13
C MET A 229 -1.64 -22.81 -12.03
N ASP A 230 -1.88 -24.03 -11.52
CA ASP A 230 -2.68 -25.05 -12.20
C ASP A 230 -4.14 -24.57 -12.43
N ASP A 231 -4.61 -23.62 -11.61
CA ASP A 231 -5.95 -23.01 -11.66
C ASP A 231 -5.94 -21.60 -12.29
N VAL A 232 -4.92 -21.23 -13.08
CA VAL A 232 -4.78 -19.87 -13.63
C VAL A 232 -5.76 -19.55 -14.76
N LEU A 233 -6.31 -20.56 -15.44
CA LEU A 233 -7.14 -20.39 -16.64
C LEU A 233 -8.36 -19.46 -16.45
N PRO A 234 -9.16 -19.53 -15.37
CA PRO A 234 -10.28 -18.60 -15.15
C PRO A 234 -9.82 -17.14 -15.03
N ALA A 235 -8.65 -16.92 -14.43
CA ALA A 235 -8.03 -15.61 -14.32
C ALA A 235 -7.66 -15.14 -15.74
N ALA A 236 -6.87 -15.93 -16.49
CA ALA A 236 -6.48 -15.62 -17.87
C ALA A 236 -7.68 -15.31 -18.79
N GLN A 237 -8.76 -16.08 -18.68
CA GLN A 237 -10.00 -15.81 -19.43
C GLN A 237 -10.70 -14.51 -19.01
N THR A 238 -10.62 -14.14 -17.74
CA THR A 238 -11.15 -12.85 -17.25
C THR A 238 -10.37 -11.69 -17.82
N LEU A 239 -9.03 -11.79 -17.84
CA LEU A 239 -8.17 -10.81 -18.49
C LEU A 239 -8.48 -10.69 -19.99
N ALA A 240 -8.60 -11.81 -20.70
CA ALA A 240 -8.92 -11.83 -22.12
C ALA A 240 -10.27 -11.13 -22.44
N ARG A 241 -11.33 -11.41 -21.64
CA ARG A 241 -12.62 -10.72 -21.79
C ARG A 241 -12.52 -9.22 -21.52
N TRP A 242 -11.73 -8.83 -20.53
CA TRP A 242 -11.52 -7.42 -20.21
C TRP A 242 -10.81 -6.69 -21.35
N LEU A 243 -9.79 -7.31 -21.97
CA LEU A 243 -9.07 -6.73 -23.11
C LEU A 243 -10.01 -6.43 -24.28
N ASP A 244 -10.81 -7.42 -24.67
CA ASP A 244 -11.79 -7.28 -25.75
C ASP A 244 -12.80 -6.16 -25.45
N ALA A 245 -13.34 -6.13 -24.23
CA ALA A 245 -14.30 -5.12 -23.81
C ALA A 245 -13.73 -3.69 -23.75
N ASN A 246 -12.41 -3.53 -23.59
CA ASN A 246 -11.74 -2.24 -23.43
C ASN A 246 -10.91 -1.81 -24.64
N GLY A 247 -11.04 -2.51 -25.77
CA GLY A 247 -10.36 -2.14 -27.03
C GLY A 247 -8.85 -2.40 -27.00
N TYR A 248 -8.42 -3.44 -26.30
CA TYR A 248 -7.04 -3.93 -26.31
C TYR A 248 -6.95 -5.29 -26.98
N ARG A 249 -5.79 -5.59 -27.57
CA ARG A 249 -5.43 -6.92 -28.04
C ARG A 249 -4.13 -7.36 -27.37
N SER A 250 -4.03 -8.65 -27.09
CA SER A 250 -2.76 -9.26 -26.68
C SER A 250 -1.76 -9.26 -27.83
N THR A 251 -0.48 -9.07 -27.52
CA THR A 251 0.62 -9.10 -28.48
C THR A 251 1.65 -10.20 -28.22
N GLY A 252 1.41 -11.09 -27.25
CA GLY A 252 2.33 -12.17 -26.89
C GLY A 252 1.87 -12.95 -25.67
N TYR A 253 2.75 -13.79 -25.12
CA TYR A 253 2.47 -14.56 -23.91
C TYR A 253 2.47 -13.69 -22.65
N ALA A 254 1.63 -14.05 -21.68
CA ALA A 254 1.64 -13.42 -20.36
C ALA A 254 2.98 -13.63 -19.66
N ARG A 255 3.53 -12.57 -19.07
CA ARG A 255 4.63 -12.69 -18.11
C ARG A 255 4.06 -12.88 -16.71
N GLU A 256 4.55 -13.86 -15.97
CA GLU A 256 4.08 -14.17 -14.61
C GLU A 256 5.11 -13.68 -13.59
N VAL A 257 4.68 -12.85 -12.65
CA VAL A 257 5.53 -12.35 -11.57
C VAL A 257 5.08 -12.94 -10.24
N ASN A 258 5.95 -13.76 -9.66
CA ASN A 258 5.71 -14.47 -8.40
C ASN A 258 5.89 -13.51 -7.21
N LEU A 259 4.78 -12.97 -6.69
CA LEU A 259 4.80 -11.99 -5.59
C LEU A 259 4.92 -12.67 -4.23
N GLU A 260 4.19 -13.76 -4.02
CA GLU A 260 4.24 -14.59 -2.82
C GLU A 260 4.16 -16.07 -3.20
N CYS A 261 5.17 -16.87 -2.80
CA CYS A 261 5.23 -18.31 -3.06
C CYS A 261 5.50 -19.10 -1.77
N PRO A 262 4.56 -19.14 -0.81
CA PRO A 262 4.67 -20.04 0.34
C PRO A 262 4.67 -21.52 -0.08
N ALA A 263 5.04 -22.42 0.85
CA ALA A 263 5.05 -23.86 0.57
C ALA A 263 3.67 -24.41 0.18
N ASP A 264 2.60 -23.80 0.70
CA ASP A 264 1.22 -24.09 0.29
C ASP A 264 0.90 -23.39 -1.04
N ARG A 265 0.82 -24.16 -2.13
CA ARG A 265 0.53 -23.65 -3.48
C ARG A 265 -0.80 -22.92 -3.59
N SER A 266 -1.77 -23.22 -2.73
CA SER A 266 -3.08 -22.54 -2.74
C SER A 266 -3.02 -21.10 -2.24
N GLN A 267 -1.93 -20.71 -1.60
CA GLN A 267 -1.69 -19.37 -1.08
C GLN A 267 -0.74 -18.56 -1.97
N TRP A 268 -0.41 -19.07 -3.17
CA TRP A 268 0.43 -18.33 -4.11
C TRP A 268 -0.26 -17.07 -4.61
N VAL A 269 0.53 -16.03 -4.82
CA VAL A 269 0.08 -14.76 -5.40
C VAL A 269 0.98 -14.45 -6.59
N THR A 270 0.38 -14.45 -7.78
CA THR A 270 1.08 -14.25 -9.05
C THR A 270 0.43 -13.10 -9.80
N GLU A 271 1.21 -12.10 -10.21
CA GLU A 271 0.72 -11.07 -11.12
C GLU A 271 0.93 -11.55 -12.57
N LEU A 272 -0.18 -11.70 -13.30
CA LEU A 272 -0.18 -11.91 -14.74
C LEU A 272 0.00 -10.57 -15.42
N GLN A 273 0.94 -10.49 -16.36
CA GLN A 273 1.22 -9.30 -17.14
C GLN A 273 1.11 -9.63 -18.63
N GLU A 274 -0.07 -9.41 -19.20
CA GLU A 274 -0.33 -9.64 -20.61
C GLU A 274 0.19 -8.45 -21.43
N PRO A 275 1.10 -8.65 -22.39
CA PRO A 275 1.53 -7.59 -23.31
C PRO A 275 0.36 -7.13 -24.19
N VAL A 276 0.11 -5.83 -24.27
CA VAL A 276 -1.06 -5.30 -24.99
C VAL A 276 -0.73 -4.19 -25.98
N ALA A 277 -1.59 -4.07 -27.00
CA ALA A 277 -1.69 -2.91 -27.87
C ALA A 277 -3.15 -2.46 -27.98
N LYS A 278 -3.40 -1.18 -28.24
CA LYS A 278 -4.75 -0.70 -28.60
C LYS A 278 -5.18 -1.34 -29.93
N ALA A 279 -6.40 -1.85 -29.93
CA ALA A 279 -7.04 -2.48 -31.08
C ALA A 279 -7.46 -1.44 -32.14
#